data_AF-A0A328ECY4-F1
#
_entry.id   AF-A0A328ECY4-F1
#
_cell.length_a   1.000
_cell.length_b   1.000
_cell.length_c   1.000
_cell.angle_alpha   90.00
_cell.angle_beta   90.00
_cell.angle_gamma   90.00
#
_symmetry.space_group_name_H-M   'P 1'
#
loop_
_entity.id
_entity.type
_entity.pdbx_description
1 polymer ?
#
loop_
_entity_poly.entity_id
_entity_poly.type
_entity_poly.pdbx_seq_one_letter_code
_entity_poly.pdbx_strand_id
1 'polypeptide(L)'
;MEISQKIVDYAIWYYLKYFPSKKALEKKLFEKFGPNSEKGKVYGGIGEKEIDFILNQKMSSIIFEEEVAKSKIRNYIEKNKNFSYIKTKMFQKYFDKELVLLILREEYNFENETLLNEEKLKKQIILLKQKGKSKNYIKNKFLERSQDKDLVENILSEVFCDGELENLKKEYEKIKNKGFDKQKIFQKLFSKGFNYEDIKRVIS
;
A
#
# COMPACT_ATOMS: atom_id res chain seq x y z
N MET A 1 -13.62 4.95 38.59
CA MET A 1 -13.34 5.95 37.54
C MET A 1 -14.55 5.97 36.62
N GLU A 2 -15.30 7.07 36.63
CA GLU A 2 -16.56 7.15 35.87
C GLU A 2 -16.27 7.73 34.48
N ILE A 3 -16.23 6.87 33.47
CA ILE A 3 -16.06 7.28 32.08
C ILE A 3 -17.44 7.48 31.47
N SER A 4 -17.65 8.60 30.77
CA SER A 4 -18.92 8.85 30.07
C SER A 4 -19.25 7.72 29.09
N GLN A 5 -20.45 7.13 29.22
CA GLN A 5 -20.92 6.07 28.33
C GLN A 5 -20.92 6.50 26.85
N LYS A 6 -21.11 7.80 26.57
CA LYS A 6 -21.04 8.34 25.20
C LYS A 6 -19.66 8.16 24.54
N ILE A 7 -18.59 8.15 25.32
CA ILE A 7 -17.23 7.90 24.82
C ILE A 7 -17.08 6.43 24.46
N VAL A 8 -17.59 5.53 25.30
CA VAL A 8 -17.60 4.08 25.06
C VAL A 8 -18.43 3.75 23.81
N ASP A 9 -19.64 4.30 23.71
CA ASP A 9 -20.52 4.12 22.55
C ASP A 9 -19.84 4.60 21.26
N TYR A 10 -19.14 5.74 21.32
CA TYR A 10 -18.38 6.25 20.18
C TYR A 10 -17.23 5.31 19.81
N ALA A 11 -16.50 4.79 20.78
CA ALA A 11 -15.39 3.87 20.54
C ALA A 11 -15.87 2.59 19.83
N ILE A 12 -16.97 2.00 20.32
CA ILE A 12 -17.61 0.83 19.71
C ILE A 12 -18.07 1.14 18.29
N TRP A 13 -18.83 2.23 18.10
CA TRP A 13 -19.30 2.65 16.78
C TRP A 13 -18.15 2.87 15.80
N TYR A 14 -17.09 3.57 16.23
CA TYR A 14 -15.95 3.87 15.37
C TYR A 14 -15.21 2.58 14.98
N TYR A 15 -15.02 1.68 15.95
CA TYR A 15 -14.40 0.40 15.68
C TYR A 15 -15.19 -0.44 14.68
N LEU A 16 -16.49 -0.63 14.92
CA LEU A 16 -17.35 -1.44 14.03
C LEU A 16 -17.53 -0.83 12.64
N LYS A 17 -17.43 0.50 12.52
CA LYS A 17 -17.54 1.18 11.23
C LYS A 17 -16.27 1.12 10.40
N TYR A 18 -15.10 1.23 11.03
CA TYR A 18 -13.83 1.44 10.30
C TYR A 18 -12.82 0.29 10.45
N PHE A 19 -13.01 -0.58 11.44
CA PHE A 19 -12.07 -1.63 11.84
C PHE A 19 -10.62 -1.13 11.86
N PRO A 20 -10.31 -0.11 12.69
CA PRO A 20 -8.94 0.38 12.87
C PRO A 20 -8.10 -0.63 13.67
N SER A 21 -6.78 -0.47 13.67
CA SER A 21 -5.93 -1.11 14.69
C SER A 21 -6.24 -0.52 16.07
N LYS A 22 -5.86 -1.23 17.13
CA LYS A 22 -6.06 -0.76 18.51
C LYS A 22 -5.36 0.57 18.74
N LYS A 23 -4.13 0.73 18.24
CA LYS A 23 -3.36 1.98 18.35
C LYS A 23 -3.98 3.13 17.55
N ALA A 24 -4.56 2.85 16.38
CA ALA A 24 -5.28 3.88 15.63
C ALA A 24 -6.56 4.33 16.35
N LEU A 25 -7.28 3.40 16.98
CA LEU A 25 -8.45 3.73 17.79
C LEU A 25 -8.08 4.57 19.01
N GLU A 26 -7.02 4.18 19.74
CA GLU A 26 -6.47 4.94 20.87
C GLU A 26 -6.19 6.40 20.47
N LYS A 27 -5.44 6.61 19.37
CA LYS A 27 -5.16 7.94 18.84
C LYS A 27 -6.44 8.71 18.50
N LYS A 28 -7.44 8.05 17.91
CA LYS A 28 -8.70 8.70 17.56
C LYS A 28 -9.51 9.11 18.78
N LEU A 29 -9.55 8.27 19.82
CA LEU A 29 -10.21 8.59 21.07
C LEU A 29 -9.51 9.75 21.78
N PHE A 30 -8.18 9.74 21.82
CA PHE A 30 -7.41 10.84 22.40
C PHE A 30 -7.57 12.15 21.62
N GLU A 31 -7.52 12.13 20.29
CA GLU A 31 -7.76 13.30 19.45
C GLU A 31 -9.15 13.89 19.71
N LYS A 32 -10.17 13.03 19.84
CA LYS A 32 -11.55 13.48 19.94
C LYS A 32 -11.98 13.86 21.36
N PHE A 33 -11.53 13.12 22.38
CA PHE A 33 -12.00 13.26 23.77
C PHE A 33 -10.86 13.53 24.75
N GLY A 34 -9.63 13.73 24.29
CA GLY A 34 -8.50 14.10 25.14
C GLY A 34 -8.77 15.37 25.95
N PRO A 35 -7.99 15.64 27.01
CA PRO A 35 -8.31 16.69 27.99
C PRO A 35 -8.48 18.09 27.39
N ASN A 36 -7.76 18.35 26.30
CA ASN A 36 -7.77 19.65 25.61
C ASN A 36 -8.78 19.74 24.44
N SER A 37 -9.48 18.64 24.11
CA SER A 37 -10.44 18.61 23.01
C SER A 37 -11.77 19.24 23.41
N GLU A 38 -12.51 19.80 22.43
CA GLU A 38 -13.83 20.38 22.67
C GLU A 38 -14.81 19.37 23.29
N LYS A 39 -14.81 18.13 22.78
CA LYS A 39 -15.66 17.08 23.32
C LYS A 39 -15.15 16.57 24.66
N GLY A 40 -13.83 16.58 24.90
CA GLY A 40 -13.24 16.32 26.21
C GLY A 40 -13.79 17.25 27.27
N LYS A 41 -13.82 18.57 27.01
CA LYS A 41 -14.40 19.56 27.93
C LYS A 41 -15.88 19.29 28.28
N VAL A 42 -16.64 18.72 27.36
CA VAL A 42 -18.07 18.39 27.55
C VAL A 42 -18.26 17.06 28.29
N TYR A 43 -17.42 16.06 28.01
CA TYR A 43 -17.62 14.68 28.49
C TYR A 43 -16.60 14.23 29.56
N GLY A 44 -15.86 15.17 30.15
CA GLY A 44 -14.95 14.94 31.28
C GLY A 44 -13.49 14.69 30.91
N GLY A 45 -13.14 14.64 29.62
CA GLY A 45 -11.78 14.40 29.13
C GLY A 45 -11.29 12.98 29.44
N ILE A 46 -10.51 12.37 28.54
CA ILE A 46 -9.90 11.06 28.80
C ILE A 46 -8.40 11.10 28.56
N GLY A 47 -7.63 10.46 29.44
CA GLY A 47 -6.21 10.22 29.27
C GLY A 47 -5.91 8.79 28.85
N GLU A 48 -4.64 8.42 28.89
CA GLU A 48 -4.17 7.09 28.50
C GLU A 48 -4.79 5.98 29.36
N LYS A 49 -4.95 6.20 30.67
CA LYS A 49 -5.53 5.21 31.59
C LYS A 49 -6.99 4.92 31.29
N GLU A 50 -7.78 5.95 31.01
CA GLU A 50 -9.19 5.81 30.64
C GLU A 50 -9.33 5.11 29.29
N ILE A 51 -8.48 5.45 28.31
CA ILE A 51 -8.48 4.79 27.00
C ILE A 51 -8.11 3.32 27.15
N ASP A 52 -7.07 2.99 27.94
CA ASP A 52 -6.67 1.60 28.20
C ASP A 52 -7.82 0.79 28.81
N PHE A 53 -8.51 1.36 29.80
CA PHE A 53 -9.69 0.75 30.39
C PHE A 53 -10.82 0.53 29.36
N ILE A 54 -11.10 1.50 28.49
CA ILE A 54 -12.12 1.34 27.43
C ILE A 54 -11.74 0.19 26.50
N LEU A 55 -10.51 0.19 25.99
CA LEU A 55 -10.07 -0.77 24.98
C LEU A 55 -9.92 -2.19 25.55
N ASN A 56 -9.36 -2.33 26.76
CA ASN A 56 -8.98 -3.63 27.33
C ASN A 56 -10.04 -4.22 28.26
N GLN A 57 -10.95 -3.41 28.81
CA GLN A 57 -11.96 -3.90 29.75
C GLN A 57 -13.35 -3.81 29.15
N LYS A 58 -13.71 -2.68 28.52
CA LYS A 58 -15.06 -2.50 27.96
C LYS A 58 -15.23 -3.06 26.55
N MET A 59 -14.15 -3.11 25.77
CA MET A 59 -14.19 -3.52 24.36
C MET A 59 -13.39 -4.79 24.06
N SER A 60 -12.87 -5.50 25.07
CA SER A 60 -12.01 -6.67 24.87
C SER A 60 -12.65 -7.76 24.02
N SER A 61 -13.96 -7.97 24.15
CA SER A 61 -14.71 -8.96 23.36
C SER A 61 -15.14 -8.47 21.97
N ILE A 62 -14.81 -7.23 21.61
CA ILE A 62 -15.21 -6.59 20.34
C ILE A 62 -13.97 -6.32 19.48
N ILE A 63 -12.81 -6.09 20.09
CA ILE A 63 -11.56 -5.83 19.38
C ILE A 63 -10.94 -7.16 18.95
N PHE A 64 -10.88 -7.35 17.63
CA PHE A 64 -10.36 -8.52 16.93
C PHE A 64 -9.19 -8.07 16.04
N GLU A 65 -8.08 -7.69 16.67
CA GLU A 65 -6.98 -7.00 15.97
C GLU A 65 -6.32 -7.89 14.90
N GLU A 66 -6.12 -9.16 15.22
CA GLU A 66 -5.52 -10.15 14.31
C GLU A 66 -6.41 -10.39 13.08
N GLU A 67 -7.70 -10.62 13.28
CA GLU A 67 -8.68 -10.90 12.23
C GLU A 67 -8.87 -9.70 11.31
N VAL A 68 -8.87 -8.49 11.88
CA VAL A 68 -8.88 -7.26 11.12
C VAL A 68 -7.60 -7.12 10.30
N ALA A 69 -6.44 -7.45 10.88
CA ALA A 69 -5.16 -7.43 10.16
C ALA A 69 -5.15 -8.44 9.00
N LYS A 70 -5.54 -9.69 9.26
CA LYS A 70 -5.69 -10.78 8.27
C LYS A 70 -6.59 -10.36 7.12
N SER A 71 -7.78 -9.83 7.44
CA SER A 71 -8.73 -9.34 6.44
C SER A 71 -8.14 -8.23 5.56
N LYS A 72 -7.44 -7.25 6.15
CA LYS A 72 -6.81 -6.16 5.38
C LYS A 72 -5.65 -6.66 4.52
N ILE A 73 -4.81 -7.56 5.04
CA ILE A 73 -3.70 -8.18 4.29
C ILE A 73 -4.25 -8.96 3.10
N ARG A 74 -5.25 -9.83 3.33
CA ARG A 74 -5.94 -10.58 2.27
C ARG A 74 -6.47 -9.67 1.17
N ASN A 75 -7.16 -8.58 1.55
CA ASN A 75 -7.65 -7.58 0.59
C ASN A 75 -6.54 -6.95 -0.27
N TYR A 76 -5.34 -6.78 0.27
CA TYR A 76 -4.20 -6.28 -0.52
C TYR A 76 -3.64 -7.35 -1.46
N ILE A 77 -3.54 -8.60 -1.00
CA ILE A 77 -3.10 -9.74 -1.82
C ILE A 77 -4.09 -9.99 -2.97
N GLU A 78 -5.39 -9.93 -2.70
CA GLU A 78 -6.44 -10.02 -3.72
C GLU A 78 -6.32 -8.92 -4.79
N LYS A 79 -5.82 -7.73 -4.39
CA LYS A 79 -5.51 -6.61 -5.29
C LYS A 79 -4.12 -6.69 -5.91
N ASN A 80 -3.45 -7.84 -5.76
CA ASN A 80 -2.14 -8.14 -6.30
C ASN A 80 -1.08 -7.12 -5.87
N LYS A 81 -1.08 -6.76 -4.58
CA LYS A 81 -0.07 -5.88 -3.98
C LYS A 81 1.12 -6.71 -3.54
N ASN A 82 2.32 -6.16 -3.73
CA ASN A 82 3.56 -6.79 -3.29
C ASN A 82 3.77 -6.64 -1.78
N PHE A 83 4.75 -7.38 -1.27
CA PHE A 83 5.11 -7.42 0.14
C PHE A 83 5.41 -6.03 0.72
N SER A 84 6.25 -5.22 0.06
CA SER A 84 6.65 -3.91 0.59
C SER A 84 5.48 -2.95 0.71
N TYR A 85 4.56 -3.00 -0.26
CA TYR A 85 3.33 -2.21 -0.23
C TYR A 85 2.45 -2.60 0.96
N ILE A 86 2.21 -3.90 1.15
CA ILE A 86 1.36 -4.41 2.24
C ILE A 86 1.94 -3.98 3.59
N LYS A 87 3.22 -4.26 3.82
CA LYS A 87 3.95 -3.90 5.04
C LYS A 87 3.82 -2.41 5.34
N THR A 88 4.15 -1.57 4.36
CA THR A 88 4.10 -0.11 4.50
C THR A 88 2.68 0.37 4.83
N LYS A 89 1.66 -0.18 4.15
CA LYS A 89 0.26 0.22 4.40
C LYS A 89 -0.28 -0.25 5.73
N MET A 90 0.09 -1.44 6.19
CA MET A 90 -0.31 -1.91 7.51
C MET A 90 0.36 -1.09 8.62
N PHE A 91 1.64 -0.76 8.48
CA PHE A 91 2.36 0.06 9.47
C PHE A 91 1.85 1.51 9.51
N GLN A 92 1.52 2.09 8.35
CA GLN A 92 0.85 3.40 8.28
C GLN A 92 -0.53 3.40 8.96
N LYS A 93 -1.16 2.23 9.09
CA LYS A 93 -2.41 2.03 9.83
C LYS A 93 -2.20 1.62 11.28
N TYR A 94 -0.97 1.72 11.79
CA TYR A 94 -0.59 1.42 13.17
C TYR A 94 -0.85 -0.02 13.62
N PHE A 95 -0.90 -0.98 12.68
CA PHE A 95 -0.83 -2.39 13.08
C PHE A 95 0.57 -2.71 13.58
N ASP A 96 0.62 -3.60 14.58
CA ASP A 96 1.88 -4.09 15.11
C ASP A 96 2.72 -4.75 14.01
N LYS A 97 4.04 -4.52 14.07
CA LYS A 97 4.94 -4.97 13.02
C LYS A 97 5.13 -6.48 13.04
N GLU A 98 5.25 -7.06 14.24
CA GLU A 98 5.47 -8.48 14.42
C GLU A 98 4.23 -9.25 14.00
N LEU A 99 3.04 -8.80 14.42
CA LEU A 99 1.75 -9.37 14.00
C LEU A 99 1.62 -9.42 12.46
N VAL A 100 1.91 -8.31 11.78
CA VAL A 100 1.81 -8.25 10.30
C VAL A 100 2.78 -9.23 9.63
N LEU A 101 4.02 -9.31 10.13
CA LEU A 101 5.02 -10.21 9.58
C LEU A 101 4.69 -11.68 9.88
N LEU A 102 4.15 -11.97 11.07
CA LEU A 102 3.68 -13.29 11.47
C LEU A 102 2.56 -13.76 10.54
N ILE A 103 1.51 -12.95 10.33
CA ILE A 103 0.41 -13.28 9.42
C ILE A 103 0.93 -13.55 8.00
N LEU A 104 1.83 -12.69 7.49
CA LEU A 104 2.39 -12.89 6.15
C LEU A 104 3.20 -14.18 6.06
N ARG A 105 3.91 -14.56 7.12
CA ARG A 105 4.71 -15.78 7.18
C ARG A 105 3.83 -17.02 7.23
N GLU A 106 2.90 -17.06 8.19
CA GLU A 106 2.13 -18.25 8.53
C GLU A 106 1.01 -18.53 7.52
N GLU A 107 0.32 -17.49 7.02
CA GLU A 107 -0.81 -17.70 6.08
C GLU A 107 -0.39 -17.71 4.62
N TYR A 108 0.73 -17.09 4.26
CA TYR A 108 1.11 -16.88 2.85
C TYR A 108 2.54 -17.31 2.51
N ASN A 109 3.28 -17.88 3.47
CA ASN A 109 4.64 -18.38 3.25
C ASN A 109 5.54 -17.38 2.49
N PHE A 110 5.43 -16.08 2.80
CA PHE A 110 5.99 -15.03 1.94
C PHE A 110 7.51 -15.10 1.76
N GLU A 111 8.22 -15.80 2.64
CA GLU A 111 9.67 -16.00 2.58
C GLU A 111 10.08 -16.94 1.44
N ASN A 112 9.18 -17.84 1.04
CA ASN A 112 9.43 -18.83 -0.01
C ASN A 112 8.54 -18.62 -1.24
N GLU A 113 7.38 -17.99 -1.08
CA GLU A 113 6.38 -17.85 -2.14
C GLU A 113 6.14 -16.39 -2.58
N THR A 114 5.79 -16.25 -3.85
CA THR A 114 5.32 -14.96 -4.38
C THR A 114 3.93 -14.65 -3.85
N LEU A 115 3.70 -13.40 -3.44
CA LEU A 115 2.36 -12.90 -3.11
C LEU A 115 1.58 -12.47 -4.36
N LEU A 116 2.21 -12.55 -5.54
CA LEU A 116 1.65 -12.09 -6.79
C LEU A 116 0.96 -13.25 -7.52
N ASN A 117 -0.28 -13.03 -7.91
CA ASN A 117 -1.01 -13.90 -8.81
C ASN A 117 -0.66 -13.57 -10.27
N GLU A 118 -0.32 -14.60 -11.05
CA GLU A 118 0.13 -14.49 -12.44
C GLU A 118 -0.85 -13.73 -13.35
N GLU A 119 -2.11 -14.15 -13.40
CA GLU A 119 -3.09 -13.53 -14.29
C GLU A 119 -3.33 -12.05 -13.96
N LYS A 120 -3.43 -11.73 -12.66
CA LYS A 120 -3.61 -10.35 -12.20
C LYS A 120 -2.37 -9.51 -12.50
N LEU A 121 -1.18 -10.07 -12.31
CA LEU A 121 0.08 -9.40 -12.61
C LEU A 121 0.19 -9.12 -14.11
N LYS A 122 -0.10 -10.10 -14.97
CA LYS A 122 -0.13 -9.96 -16.42
C LYS A 122 -1.06 -8.85 -16.88
N LYS A 123 -2.30 -8.82 -16.36
CA LYS A 123 -3.26 -7.73 -16.61
C LYS A 123 -2.70 -6.36 -16.19
N GLN A 124 -2.06 -6.27 -15.02
CA GLN A 124 -1.45 -5.02 -14.54
C GLN A 124 -0.27 -4.57 -15.41
N ILE A 125 0.58 -5.50 -15.85
CA ILE A 125 1.74 -5.22 -16.72
C ILE A 125 1.26 -4.74 -18.09
N ILE A 126 0.27 -5.40 -18.70
CA ILE A 126 -0.35 -4.96 -19.97
C ILE A 126 -0.89 -3.54 -19.85
N LEU A 127 -1.63 -3.23 -18.78
CA LEU A 127 -2.17 -1.88 -18.54
C LEU A 127 -1.05 -0.84 -18.40
N LEU A 128 0.08 -1.18 -17.78
CA LEU A 128 1.23 -0.27 -17.68
C LEU A 128 1.94 -0.10 -19.02
N LYS A 129 2.07 -1.17 -19.82
CA LYS A 129 2.59 -1.11 -21.19
C LYS A 129 1.73 -0.18 -22.04
N GLN A 130 0.40 -0.34 -22.02
CA GLN A 130 -0.54 0.52 -22.73
C GLN A 130 -0.42 2.01 -22.33
N LYS A 131 -0.10 2.28 -21.06
CA LYS A 131 0.17 3.64 -20.54
C LYS A 131 1.53 4.21 -20.96
N GLY A 132 2.35 3.47 -21.71
CA GLY A 132 3.67 3.89 -22.17
C GLY A 132 4.75 3.77 -21.09
N LYS A 133 4.61 2.84 -20.14
CA LYS A 133 5.67 2.56 -19.17
C LYS A 133 6.73 1.63 -19.78
N SER A 134 7.98 1.82 -19.38
CA SER A 134 9.09 0.96 -19.80
C SER A 134 9.07 -0.38 -19.08
N LYS A 135 9.65 -1.41 -19.70
CA LYS A 135 9.91 -2.74 -19.14
C LYS A 135 10.72 -2.64 -17.86
N ASN A 136 11.77 -1.80 -17.82
CA ASN A 136 12.59 -1.60 -16.63
C ASN A 136 11.81 -0.95 -15.48
N TYR A 137 10.97 0.05 -15.77
CA TYR A 137 10.10 0.64 -14.74
C TYR A 137 9.16 -0.41 -14.15
N ILE A 138 8.56 -1.25 -15.00
CA ILE A 138 7.64 -2.29 -14.56
C ILE A 138 8.39 -3.38 -13.80
N LYS A 139 9.58 -3.80 -14.27
CA LYS A 139 10.46 -4.74 -13.58
C LYS A 139 10.76 -4.25 -12.17
N ASN A 140 11.28 -3.03 -12.02
CA ASN A 140 11.62 -2.46 -10.72
C ASN A 140 10.40 -2.28 -9.79
N LYS A 141 9.20 -2.16 -10.36
CA LYS A 141 7.96 -2.03 -9.58
C LYS A 141 7.48 -3.36 -8.99
N PHE A 142 7.69 -4.47 -9.68
CA PHE A 142 7.15 -5.77 -9.25
C PHE A 142 8.22 -6.74 -8.75
N LEU A 143 9.46 -6.60 -9.21
CA LEU A 143 10.60 -7.40 -8.78
C LEU A 143 11.23 -6.81 -7.52
N GLU A 144 10.57 -7.01 -6.38
CA GLU A 144 11.10 -6.57 -5.07
C GLU A 144 11.88 -7.67 -4.35
N ARG A 145 11.56 -8.94 -4.64
CA ARG A 145 12.09 -10.11 -3.94
C ARG A 145 12.49 -11.20 -4.94
N SER A 146 13.40 -12.08 -4.53
CA SER A 146 13.91 -13.16 -5.39
C SER A 146 12.80 -14.14 -5.82
N GLN A 147 11.83 -14.39 -4.95
CA GLN A 147 10.68 -15.28 -5.19
C GLN A 147 9.74 -14.74 -6.28
N ASP A 148 9.76 -13.44 -6.54
CA ASP A 148 8.93 -12.80 -7.57
C ASP A 148 9.62 -12.83 -8.95
N LYS A 149 10.91 -13.24 -9.02
CA LYS A 149 11.77 -13.10 -10.21
C LYS A 149 11.24 -13.83 -11.43
N ASP A 150 11.09 -15.13 -11.34
CA ASP A 150 10.76 -15.95 -12.51
C ASP A 150 9.39 -15.56 -13.06
N LEU A 151 8.41 -15.35 -12.17
CA LEU A 151 7.07 -14.89 -12.53
C LEU A 151 7.12 -13.54 -13.27
N VAL A 152 7.81 -12.54 -12.70
CA VAL A 152 7.88 -11.20 -13.29
C VAL A 152 8.63 -11.23 -14.63
N GLU A 153 9.76 -11.93 -14.69
CA GLU A 153 10.59 -11.99 -15.91
C GLU A 153 9.88 -12.74 -17.05
N ASN A 154 9.15 -13.82 -16.75
CA ASN A 154 8.36 -14.55 -17.74
C ASN A 154 7.25 -13.68 -18.33
N ILE A 155 6.43 -13.04 -17.49
CA ILE A 155 5.35 -12.16 -17.96
C ILE A 155 5.91 -10.96 -18.73
N LEU A 156 7.01 -10.36 -18.28
CA LEU A 156 7.63 -9.25 -19.00
C LEU A 156 8.16 -9.67 -20.37
N SER A 157 8.69 -10.89 -20.49
CA SER A 157 9.20 -11.40 -21.77
C SER A 157 8.07 -11.69 -22.75
N GLU A 158 6.94 -12.21 -22.25
CA GLU A 158 5.73 -12.40 -23.05
C GLU A 158 5.11 -11.06 -23.48
N VAL A 159 4.90 -10.14 -22.54
CA VAL A 159 4.17 -8.87 -22.80
C VAL A 159 4.99 -7.89 -23.65
N PHE A 160 6.32 -7.96 -23.60
CA PHE A 160 7.23 -7.10 -24.37
C PHE A 160 7.96 -7.86 -25.50
N CYS A 161 7.39 -8.95 -26.01
CA CYS A 161 7.97 -9.73 -27.11
C CYS A 161 8.14 -8.91 -28.40
N ASP A 162 7.30 -7.90 -28.60
CA ASP A 162 7.29 -6.92 -29.68
C ASP A 162 8.18 -5.68 -29.41
N GLY A 163 8.87 -5.65 -28.26
CA GLY A 163 9.75 -4.55 -27.86
C GLY A 163 9.03 -3.37 -27.19
N GLU A 164 9.74 -2.24 -27.06
CA GLU A 164 9.30 -1.07 -26.30
C GLU A 164 9.14 0.21 -27.13
N LEU A 165 9.38 0.15 -28.44
CA LEU A 165 9.47 1.34 -29.29
C LEU A 165 8.18 2.17 -29.27
N GLU A 166 7.03 1.51 -29.31
CA GLU A 166 5.72 2.17 -29.26
C GLU A 166 5.48 2.87 -27.91
N ASN A 167 5.90 2.23 -26.81
CA ASN A 167 5.81 2.81 -25.48
C ASN A 167 6.69 4.06 -25.36
N LEU A 168 7.90 3.98 -25.89
CA LEU A 168 8.86 5.08 -25.92
C LEU A 168 8.29 6.26 -26.71
N LYS A 169 7.75 6.03 -27.92
CA LYS A 169 7.12 7.08 -28.74
C LYS A 169 5.98 7.78 -28.01
N LYS A 170 5.08 7.01 -27.38
CA LYS A 170 3.96 7.58 -26.58
C LYS A 170 4.46 8.47 -25.45
N GLU A 171 5.49 8.06 -24.72
CA GLU A 171 6.01 8.85 -23.60
C GLU A 171 6.85 10.05 -24.09
N TYR A 172 7.57 9.90 -25.20
CA TYR A 172 8.28 10.99 -25.89
C TYR A 172 7.30 12.11 -26.27
N GLU A 173 6.21 11.80 -26.97
CA GLU A 173 5.22 12.81 -27.38
C GLU A 173 4.59 13.54 -26.18
N LYS A 174 4.28 12.82 -25.09
CA LYS A 174 3.79 13.45 -23.85
C LYS A 174 4.77 14.43 -23.22
N ILE A 175 6.08 14.18 -23.32
CA ILE A 175 7.11 15.05 -22.77
C ILE A 175 7.38 16.20 -23.73
N LYS A 176 7.46 15.92 -25.03
CA LYS A 176 7.65 16.92 -26.10
C LYS A 176 6.54 17.98 -26.09
N ASN A 177 5.28 17.56 -25.92
CA ASN A 177 4.13 18.47 -25.82
C ASN A 177 4.17 19.43 -24.62
N LYS A 178 5.11 19.23 -23.68
CA LYS A 178 5.35 20.15 -22.57
C LYS A 178 6.43 21.21 -22.89
N GLY A 179 6.94 21.25 -24.12
CA GLY A 179 7.91 22.23 -24.58
C GLY A 179 9.33 22.05 -24.02
N PHE A 180 9.70 20.83 -23.63
CA PHE A 180 11.08 20.56 -23.19
C PHE A 180 12.04 20.44 -24.37
N ASP A 181 13.30 20.85 -24.18
CA ASP A 181 14.37 20.64 -25.15
C ASP A 181 14.78 19.16 -25.27
N LYS A 182 15.54 18.81 -26.33
CA LYS A 182 15.96 17.43 -26.62
C LYS A 182 16.74 16.80 -25.45
N GLN A 183 17.63 17.54 -24.79
CA GLN A 183 18.45 17.02 -23.68
C GLN A 183 17.60 16.71 -22.44
N LYS A 184 16.65 17.58 -22.12
CA LYS A 184 15.72 17.40 -21.00
C LYS A 184 14.69 16.30 -21.29
N ILE A 185 14.25 16.13 -22.54
CA ILE A 185 13.45 14.99 -22.96
C ILE A 185 14.25 13.70 -22.76
N PHE A 186 15.51 13.66 -23.21
CA PHE A 186 16.40 12.51 -23.05
C PHE A 186 16.51 12.09 -21.58
N GLN A 187 16.87 13.03 -20.69
CA GLN A 187 16.98 12.77 -19.25
C GLN A 187 15.68 12.24 -18.62
N LYS A 188 14.53 12.79 -19.04
CA LYS A 188 13.22 12.34 -18.57
C LYS A 188 12.84 10.94 -19.06
N LEU A 189 13.21 10.55 -20.27
CA LEU A 189 12.97 9.20 -20.78
C LEU A 189 13.92 8.18 -20.14
N PHE A 190 15.19 8.56 -19.97
CA PHE A 190 16.19 7.72 -19.31
C PHE A 190 15.82 7.44 -17.85
N SER A 191 15.43 8.47 -17.09
CA SER A 191 14.92 8.31 -15.71
C SER A 191 13.64 7.49 -15.60
N LYS A 192 12.89 7.35 -16.70
CA LYS A 192 11.72 6.45 -16.80
C LYS A 192 12.10 5.01 -17.16
N GLY A 193 13.38 4.71 -17.33
CA GLY A 193 13.92 3.35 -17.53
C GLY A 193 14.00 2.89 -18.98
N PHE A 194 13.81 3.76 -19.97
CA PHE A 194 14.01 3.37 -21.37
C PHE A 194 15.50 3.22 -21.71
N ASN A 195 15.83 2.33 -22.65
CA ASN A 195 17.20 2.08 -23.08
C ASN A 195 17.80 3.31 -23.79
N TYR A 196 19.07 3.60 -23.53
CA TYR A 196 19.81 4.72 -24.13
C TYR A 196 19.74 4.73 -25.66
N GLU A 197 19.99 3.59 -26.31
CA GLU A 197 20.03 3.48 -27.77
C GLU A 197 18.67 3.73 -28.40
N ASP A 198 17.61 3.20 -27.78
CA ASP A 198 16.24 3.41 -28.27
C ASP A 198 15.81 4.88 -28.12
N ILE A 199 16.16 5.52 -26.99
CA ILE A 199 15.90 6.95 -26.79
C ILE A 199 16.61 7.78 -27.88
N LYS A 200 17.88 7.47 -28.16
CA LYS A 200 18.66 8.18 -29.17
C LYS A 200 18.02 8.06 -30.56
N ARG A 201 17.52 6.88 -30.93
CA ARG A 201 16.81 6.65 -32.19
C ARG A 201 15.51 7.46 -32.31
N VAL A 202 14.79 7.70 -31.22
CA VAL A 202 13.52 8.45 -31.24
C VAL A 202 13.70 9.97 -31.17
N ILE A 203 14.77 10.46 -30.52
CA ILE A 203 15.02 11.90 -30.35
C ILE A 203 15.76 12.53 -31.54
N SER A 204 16.55 11.73 -32.26
CA SER A 204 17.32 12.17 -33.42
C SER A 204 16.39 12.70 -34.50
#